data_AF-A0A3M6K404-F1
#
_entry.id   AF-A0A3M6K404-F1
#
_cell.length_a   1.000
_cell.length_b   1.000
_cell.length_c   1.000
_cell.angle_alpha   90.00
_cell.angle_beta   90.00
_cell.angle_gamma   90.00
#
_symmetry.space_group_name_H-M   'P 1'
#
loop_
_entity.id
_entity.type
_entity.pdbx_description
1 polymer ?
#
loop_
_entity_poly.entity_id
_entity_poly.type
_entity_poly.pdbx_seq_one_letter_code
_entity_poly.pdbx_strand_id
1 'polypeptide(L)'
;MTFGAKTSGSDDLKAIISAISTLVEEATFVATAEGISFRGMDPSHVALIDISWPNSAFEKYECDSDIKFGVRIDEFSKLIKRADKKDSIEISISEQNMLLVTVGKNKKYKMRLIESSATDTPLPKIPYDSKIILSSSKFDKILG
;
A
#
# COMPACT_ATOMS: atom_id res chain seq x y z
N MET A 1 12.50 -8.94 -14.54
CA MET A 1 11.69 -9.12 -13.32
C MET A 1 10.34 -8.51 -13.62
N THR A 2 9.30 -9.32 -13.63
CA THR A 2 7.94 -8.86 -13.96
C THR A 2 7.16 -8.72 -12.67
N PHE A 3 6.65 -7.51 -12.42
CA PHE A 3 5.67 -7.26 -11.38
C PHE A 3 4.53 -6.45 -11.98
N GLY A 4 3.31 -6.92 -11.75
CA GLY A 4 2.08 -6.27 -12.17
C GLY A 4 0.94 -6.62 -11.22
N ALA A 5 0.20 -5.61 -10.77
CA ALA A 5 -0.98 -5.81 -9.95
C ALA A 5 -2.10 -4.87 -10.40
N LYS A 6 -3.30 -5.40 -10.64
CA LYS A 6 -4.48 -4.67 -11.08
C LYS A 6 -5.64 -4.88 -10.11
N THR A 7 -6.19 -3.80 -9.57
CA THR A 7 -7.34 -3.83 -8.67
C THR A 7 -8.66 -3.90 -9.44
N SER A 8 -9.71 -4.43 -8.80
CA SER A 8 -11.08 -4.43 -9.33
C SER A 8 -11.78 -3.05 -9.19
N GLY A 9 -11.31 -2.22 -8.25
CA GLY A 9 -11.77 -0.85 -8.00
C GLY A 9 -10.72 -0.06 -7.22
N SER A 10 -10.96 1.22 -6.98
CA SER A 10 -9.95 2.10 -6.38
C SER A 10 -10.03 2.25 -4.85
N ASP A 11 -11.12 1.81 -4.24
CA ASP A 11 -11.40 2.10 -2.82
C ASP A 11 -10.37 1.50 -1.87
N ASP A 12 -10.04 0.21 -2.04
CA ASP A 12 -9.09 -0.49 -1.14
C ASP A 12 -7.71 0.17 -1.18
N LEU A 13 -7.18 0.42 -2.38
CA LEU A 13 -5.87 1.06 -2.52
C LEU A 13 -5.89 2.50 -2.00
N LYS A 14 -6.98 3.24 -2.20
CA LYS A 14 -7.13 4.58 -1.61
C LYS A 14 -7.11 4.53 -0.09
N ALA A 15 -7.82 3.59 0.52
CA ALA A 15 -7.85 3.42 1.97
C ALA A 15 -6.47 3.06 2.52
N ILE A 16 -5.79 2.10 1.88
CA ILE A 16 -4.42 1.68 2.22
C ILE A 16 -3.45 2.88 2.15
N ILE A 17 -3.41 3.59 1.02
CA ILE A 17 -2.49 4.74 0.86
C ILE A 17 -2.86 5.89 1.78
N SER A 18 -4.15 6.10 2.06
CA SER A 18 -4.58 7.09 3.05
C SER A 18 -4.05 6.75 4.44
N ALA A 19 -4.14 5.49 4.87
CA ALA A 19 -3.63 5.04 6.17
C ALA A 19 -2.10 5.18 6.26
N ILE A 20 -1.36 4.79 5.22
CA ILE A 20 0.11 4.95 5.20
C ILE A 20 0.50 6.44 5.27
N SER A 21 -0.24 7.31 4.56
CA SER A 21 0.07 8.74 4.50
C SER A 21 -0.08 9.50 5.82
N THR A 22 -0.75 8.93 6.82
CA THR A 22 -0.82 9.54 8.15
C THR A 22 0.40 9.24 9.00
N LEU A 23 1.26 8.29 8.58
CA LEU A 23 2.35 7.76 9.39
C LEU A 23 3.73 8.11 8.81
N VAL A 24 3.89 7.97 7.49
CA VAL A 24 5.20 8.06 6.83
C VAL A 24 5.13 8.89 5.54
N GLU A 25 6.23 9.59 5.23
CA GLU A 25 6.40 10.31 3.96
C GLU A 25 6.83 9.37 2.83
N GLU A 26 7.55 8.31 3.18
CA GLU A 26 8.17 7.34 2.28
C GLU A 26 7.77 5.94 2.69
N ALA A 27 7.42 5.09 1.71
CA ALA A 27 7.01 3.72 1.97
C ALA A 27 7.73 2.75 1.06
N THR A 28 8.30 1.70 1.65
CA THR A 28 8.81 0.55 0.92
C THR A 28 7.78 -0.57 0.95
N PHE A 29 7.26 -0.92 -0.22
CA PHE A 29 6.40 -2.08 -0.39
C PHE A 29 7.23 -3.31 -0.73
N VAL A 30 6.77 -4.47 -0.26
CA VAL A 30 7.32 -5.77 -0.62
C VAL A 30 6.25 -6.51 -1.42
N ALA A 31 6.54 -6.83 -2.67
CA ALA A 31 5.70 -7.67 -3.52
C ALA A 31 6.35 -9.05 -3.67
N THR A 32 5.56 -10.09 -3.47
CA THR A 32 5.96 -11.51 -3.60
C THR A 32 4.86 -12.25 -4.35
N ALA A 33 5.04 -13.54 -4.67
CA ALA A 33 3.97 -14.33 -5.27
C ALA A 33 2.67 -14.35 -4.44
N GLU A 34 2.74 -14.10 -3.13
CA GLU A 34 1.60 -14.12 -2.21
C GLU A 34 0.79 -12.81 -2.19
N GLY A 35 1.39 -11.69 -2.61
CA GLY A 35 0.72 -10.39 -2.62
C GLY A 35 1.66 -9.22 -2.34
N ILE A 36 1.09 -8.11 -1.89
CA ILE A 36 1.81 -6.88 -1.54
C ILE A 36 1.70 -6.64 -0.04
N SER A 37 2.82 -6.32 0.60
CA SER A 37 2.85 -5.93 2.00
C SER A 37 3.58 -4.62 2.21
N PHE A 38 3.25 -3.97 3.31
CA PHE A 38 3.92 -2.78 3.81
C PHE A 38 3.97 -2.86 5.33
N ARG A 39 5.12 -2.49 5.90
CA ARG A 39 5.26 -2.28 7.33
C ARG A 39 6.05 -1.01 7.58
N GLY A 40 5.55 -0.16 8.45
CA GLY A 40 6.21 1.07 8.83
C GLY A 40 5.83 1.55 10.22
N MET A 41 6.73 2.30 10.84
CA MET A 41 6.51 2.99 12.10
C MET A 41 6.49 4.51 11.86
N ASP A 42 5.80 5.23 12.74
CA ASP A 42 5.91 6.69 12.75
C ASP A 42 7.29 7.15 13.24
N PRO A 43 7.68 8.42 13.00
CA PRO A 43 8.99 8.93 13.43
C PRO A 43 9.26 8.77 14.93
N SER A 44 8.23 8.81 15.79
CA SER A 44 8.39 8.64 17.24
C SER A 44 8.47 7.18 17.68
N HIS A 45 8.29 6.22 16.76
CA HIS A 45 8.30 4.77 17.01
C HIS A 45 7.25 4.32 18.03
N VAL A 46 6.10 4.99 18.07
CA VAL A 46 4.98 4.70 18.98
C VAL A 46 3.86 3.93 18.27
N ALA A 47 3.62 4.21 16.99
CA ALA A 47 2.59 3.61 16.17
C ALA A 47 3.21 2.82 15.00
N LEU A 48 2.62 1.65 14.74
CA LEU A 48 3.05 0.75 13.66
C LEU A 48 1.84 0.43 12.77
N ILE A 49 2.03 0.53 11.46
CA ILE A 49 1.09 0.04 10.46
C ILE A 49 1.70 -1.22 9.82
N ASP A 50 0.95 -2.32 9.85
CA ASP A 50 1.26 -3.57 9.17
C ASP A 50 0.13 -3.92 8.20
N ILE A 51 0.42 -3.91 6.90
CA ILE A 51 -0.53 -4.13 5.83
C ILE A 51 -0.12 -5.37 5.06
N SER A 52 -1.06 -6.28 4.88
CA SER A 52 -0.96 -7.43 3.99
C SER A 52 -2.13 -7.41 3.02
N TRP A 53 -1.82 -7.38 1.73
CA TRP A 53 -2.79 -7.36 0.66
C TRP A 53 -2.56 -8.57 -0.26
N PRO A 54 -3.31 -9.66 -0.06
CA PRO A 54 -3.06 -10.93 -0.75
C PRO A 54 -3.32 -10.82 -2.25
N ASN A 55 -2.63 -11.65 -3.05
CA ASN A 55 -2.79 -11.71 -4.50
C ASN A 55 -4.26 -11.93 -4.95
N SER A 56 -5.06 -12.62 -4.13
CA SER A 56 -6.48 -12.91 -4.37
C SER A 56 -7.38 -11.68 -4.28
N ALA A 57 -6.88 -10.58 -3.71
CA ALA A 57 -7.61 -9.31 -3.65
C ALA A 57 -7.48 -8.48 -4.95
N PHE A 58 -6.66 -8.92 -5.90
CA PHE A 58 -6.46 -8.26 -7.19
C PHE A 58 -7.25 -8.96 -8.29
N GLU A 59 -7.68 -8.20 -9.29
CA GLU A 59 -8.26 -8.76 -10.53
C GLU A 59 -7.17 -9.49 -11.35
N LYS A 60 -5.95 -8.96 -11.33
CA LYS A 60 -4.76 -9.58 -11.92
C LYS A 60 -3.55 -9.32 -11.03
N TYR A 61 -2.73 -10.34 -10.84
CA TYR A 61 -1.49 -10.24 -10.08
C TYR A 61 -0.42 -11.14 -10.70
N GLU A 62 0.77 -10.61 -10.89
CA GLU A 62 1.94 -11.30 -11.40
C GLU A 62 3.18 -10.76 -10.68
N CYS A 63 4.00 -11.66 -10.14
CA CYS A 63 5.23 -11.33 -9.45
C CYS A 63 6.17 -12.53 -9.52
N ASP A 64 7.13 -12.48 -10.44
CA ASP A 64 8.01 -13.63 -10.72
C ASP A 64 9.10 -13.84 -9.66
N SER A 65 9.34 -12.82 -8.84
CA SER A 65 10.40 -12.77 -7.85
C SER A 65 10.09 -11.70 -6.81
N ASP A 66 10.53 -11.92 -5.57
CA ASP A 66 10.38 -10.93 -4.51
C ASP A 66 11.02 -9.59 -4.91
N ILE A 67 10.22 -8.53 -4.87
CA ILE A 67 10.65 -7.18 -5.17
C ILE A 67 10.35 -6.25 -3.99
N LYS A 68 11.28 -5.32 -3.76
CA LYS A 68 11.06 -4.18 -2.86
C LYS A 68 11.03 -2.92 -3.70
N PHE A 69 10.02 -2.08 -3.50
CA PHE A 69 9.92 -0.81 -4.22
C PHE A 69 9.50 0.32 -3.28
N GLY A 70 10.34 1.34 -3.21
CA GLY A 70 10.11 2.54 -2.40
C GLY A 70 9.36 3.61 -3.20
N VAL A 71 8.42 4.29 -2.57
CA VAL A 71 7.68 5.41 -3.17
C VAL A 71 7.56 6.59 -2.22
N ARG A 72 7.47 7.79 -2.80
CA ARG A 72 7.01 9.00 -2.12
C ARG A 72 5.49 8.92 -1.96
N ILE A 73 5.00 8.87 -0.73
CA ILE A 73 3.58 8.63 -0.45
C ILE A 73 2.70 9.80 -0.88
N ASP A 74 3.18 11.03 -0.77
CA ASP A 74 2.43 12.20 -1.20
C ASP A 74 2.21 12.21 -2.74
N GLU A 75 3.23 11.86 -3.52
CA GLU A 75 3.14 11.70 -4.98
C GLU A 75 2.23 10.55 -5.35
N PHE A 76 2.41 9.39 -4.73
CA PHE A 76 1.60 8.21 -5.02
C PHE A 76 0.13 8.46 -4.69
N SER A 77 -0.16 9.04 -3.52
CA SER A 77 -1.51 9.41 -3.09
C SER A 77 -2.20 10.35 -4.09
N LYS A 78 -1.47 11.35 -4.64
CA LYS A 78 -2.01 12.27 -5.67
C LYS A 78 -2.42 11.53 -6.95
N LEU A 79 -1.73 10.45 -7.33
CA LEU A 79 -2.09 9.65 -8.51
C LEU A 79 -3.32 8.78 -8.22
N ILE A 80 -3.31 8.06 -7.10
CA ILE A 80 -4.39 7.16 -6.69
C ILE A 80 -5.71 7.92 -6.48
N LYS A 81 -5.66 9.14 -5.95
CA LYS A 81 -6.84 10.02 -5.78
C LYS A 81 -7.51 10.44 -7.08
N ARG A 82 -6.87 10.30 -8.25
CA ARG A 82 -7.44 10.63 -9.57
C ARG A 82 -8.35 9.53 -10.14
N ALA A 83 -8.39 8.38 -9.49
CA ALA A 83 -9.28 7.28 -9.84
C ALA A 83 -10.69 7.57 -9.36
N ASP A 84 -11.70 7.27 -10.17
CA ASP A 84 -13.07 7.21 -9.70
C ASP A 84 -13.33 5.88 -8.96
N LYS A 85 -14.43 5.78 -8.21
CA LYS A 85 -14.74 4.60 -7.38
C LYS A 85 -14.64 3.27 -8.16
N LYS A 86 -15.13 3.26 -9.40
CA LYS A 86 -15.17 2.10 -10.29
C LYS A 86 -13.92 1.93 -11.16
N ASP A 87 -12.96 2.85 -11.08
CA ASP A 87 -11.73 2.73 -11.86
C ASP A 87 -10.82 1.67 -11.22
N SER A 88 -10.38 0.72 -12.03
CA SER A 88 -9.26 -0.15 -11.68
C SER A 88 -7.97 0.66 -11.61
N ILE A 89 -7.08 0.28 -10.72
CA ILE A 89 -5.72 0.82 -10.65
C ILE A 89 -4.76 -0.33 -10.94
N GLU A 90 -3.86 -0.12 -11.88
CA GLU A 90 -2.80 -1.05 -12.22
C GLU A 90 -1.44 -0.45 -11.89
N ILE A 91 -0.61 -1.22 -11.20
CA ILE A 91 0.77 -0.86 -10.85
C ILE A 91 1.73 -1.90 -11.41
N SER A 92 2.86 -1.44 -11.94
CA SER A 92 3.95 -2.31 -12.40
C SER A 92 5.28 -1.58 -12.32
N ILE A 93 6.39 -2.32 -12.41
CA ILE A 93 7.73 -1.72 -12.44
C ILE A 93 8.29 -1.86 -13.85
N SER A 94 8.78 -0.75 -14.40
CA SER A 94 9.45 -0.74 -15.70
C SER A 94 10.91 -1.13 -15.60
N GLU A 95 11.53 -1.51 -16.72
CA GLU A 95 12.96 -1.82 -16.82
C GLU A 95 13.89 -0.68 -16.37
N GLN A 96 13.39 0.56 -16.39
CA GLN A 96 14.10 1.77 -15.95
C GLN A 96 13.92 2.06 -14.45
N ASN A 97 13.49 1.07 -13.66
CA ASN A 97 13.24 1.19 -12.23
C ASN A 97 12.25 2.33 -11.85
N MET A 98 11.20 2.48 -12.66
CA MET A 98 10.09 3.42 -12.41
C MET A 98 8.80 2.67 -12.13
N LEU A 99 8.00 3.17 -11.19
CA LEU A 99 6.63 2.70 -10.98
C LEU A 99 5.74 3.26 -12.09
N LEU A 100 5.10 2.35 -12.83
CA LEU A 100 4.05 2.65 -13.78
C LEU A 100 2.71 2.54 -13.06
N VAL A 101 1.87 3.57 -13.19
CA VAL A 101 0.52 3.57 -12.60
C VAL A 101 -0.49 3.86 -13.70
N THR A 102 -1.41 2.94 -13.94
CA THR A 102 -2.54 3.13 -14.86
C THR A 102 -3.84 3.23 -14.07
N VAL A 103 -4.59 4.30 -14.30
CA VAL A 103 -5.90 4.54 -13.67
C VAL A 103 -6.99 4.42 -14.73
N GLY A 104 -7.97 3.55 -14.50
CA GLY A 104 -9.00 3.23 -15.46
C GLY A 104 -8.40 2.68 -16.76
N LYS A 105 -8.88 3.15 -17.92
CA LYS A 105 -8.43 2.63 -19.23
C LYS A 105 -7.22 3.36 -19.83
N ASN A 106 -7.12 4.68 -19.62
CA ASN A 106 -6.27 5.53 -20.46
C ASN A 106 -5.30 6.44 -19.69
N LYS A 107 -5.46 6.61 -18.37
CA LYS A 107 -4.63 7.54 -17.58
C LYS A 107 -3.37 6.83 -17.12
N LYS A 108 -2.26 7.01 -17.83
CA LYS A 108 -0.97 6.38 -17.52
C LYS A 108 0.00 7.39 -16.92
N TYR A 109 0.63 7.02 -15.82
CA TYR A 109 1.58 7.82 -15.08
C TYR A 109 2.87 7.03 -14.83
N LYS A 110 3.97 7.75 -14.63
CA LYS A 110 5.26 7.18 -14.23
C LYS A 110 5.78 7.96 -13.03
N MET A 111 6.30 7.25 -12.04
CA MET A 111 6.91 7.80 -10.84
C MET A 111 8.30 7.17 -10.66
N ARG A 112 9.26 7.97 -10.20
CA ARG A 112 10.57 7.43 -9.83
C ARG A 112 10.45 6.66 -8.52
N LEU A 113 11.01 5.46 -8.48
CA LEU A 113 11.17 4.74 -7.23
C LEU A 113 12.26 5.41 -6.41
N ILE A 114 12.09 5.41 -5.09
CA ILE A 114 13.13 5.83 -4.14
C ILE A 114 13.85 4.60 -3.61
N GLU A 115 15.11 4.78 -3.21
CA GLU A 115 15.84 3.75 -2.49
C GLU A 115 15.19 3.51 -1.13
N SER A 116 15.11 2.24 -0.73
CA SER A 116 14.48 1.87 0.53
C SER A 116 15.32 2.34 1.71
N SER A 117 14.79 3.26 2.51
CA SER A 117 15.30 3.57 3.87
C SER A 117 14.72 2.65 4.94
N ALA A 118 13.76 1.78 4.57
CA ALA A 118 13.05 0.92 5.50
C ALA A 118 13.97 -0.13 6.13
N THR A 119 14.06 -0.10 7.47
CA THR A 119 14.64 -1.16 8.28
C THR A 119 13.59 -2.21 8.60
N ASP A 120 13.96 -3.49 8.59
CA ASP A 120 13.03 -4.57 8.93
C ASP A 120 12.50 -4.34 10.36
N THR A 121 11.21 -4.04 10.45
CA THR A 121 10.53 -3.80 11.73
C THR A 121 9.86 -5.11 12.17
N PRO A 122 10.38 -5.80 13.20
CA PRO A 122 9.76 -7.02 13.69
C PRO A 122 8.39 -6.71 14.30
N LEU A 123 7.42 -7.60 14.09
CA LEU A 123 6.10 -7.44 14.71
C LEU A 123 6.23 -7.63 16.23
N PRO A 124 5.79 -6.68 17.06
CA PRO A 124 5.87 -6.84 18.51
C PRO A 124 4.94 -7.96 18.98
N LYS A 125 5.45 -8.83 19.85
CA LYS A 125 4.63 -9.85 20.54
C LYS A 125 4.00 -9.22 21.77
N ILE A 126 2.79 -8.71 21.63
CA ILE A 126 2.05 -8.06 22.72
C ILE A 126 1.04 -9.07 23.28
N PRO A 127 1.14 -9.51 24.54
CA PRO A 127 0.07 -10.25 25.20
C PRO A 127 -1.11 -9.29 25.43
N TYR A 128 -2.32 -9.74 25.11
CA TYR A 128 -3.53 -8.94 25.30
C TYR A 128 -4.35 -9.50 26.47
N ASP A 129 -4.65 -8.65 27.46
CA ASP A 129 -5.50 -9.02 28.59
C ASP A 129 -7.00 -9.08 28.21
N SER A 130 -7.37 -8.46 27.09
CA SER A 130 -8.75 -8.36 26.62
C SER A 130 -8.83 -8.15 25.12
N LYS A 131 -9.94 -8.60 24.51
CA LYS A 131 -10.26 -8.39 23.09
C LYS A 131 -11.68 -7.85 22.98
N ILE A 132 -11.82 -6.67 22.39
CA ILE A 132 -13.11 -6.01 22.17
C ILE A 132 -13.41 -5.98 20.67
N ILE A 133 -14.64 -6.32 20.28
CA ILE A 133 -15.10 -6.28 18.89
C ILE A 133 -16.24 -5.25 18.80
N LEU A 134 -16.09 -4.26 17.93
CA LEU A 134 -17.08 -3.22 17.69
C LEU A 134 -17.04 -2.78 16.22
N SER A 135 -18.12 -2.16 15.75
CA SER A 135 -18.17 -1.56 14.42
C SER A 135 -17.31 -0.30 14.35
N SER A 136 -16.54 -0.10 13.27
CA SER A 136 -15.68 1.08 13.12
C SER A 136 -16.49 2.39 13.27
N SER A 137 -17.70 2.46 12.70
CA SER A 137 -18.57 3.64 12.83
C SER A 137 -18.96 4.00 14.27
N LYS A 138 -18.97 3.03 15.19
CA LYS A 138 -19.17 3.30 16.62
C LYS A 138 -17.87 3.75 17.27
N PHE A 139 -16.76 3.13 16.89
CA PHE A 139 -15.43 3.50 17.40
C PHE A 139 -15.08 4.94 17.02
N ASP A 140 -15.30 5.32 15.76
CA ASP A 140 -15.05 6.69 15.26
C ASP A 140 -15.85 7.71 16.09
N LYS A 141 -17.16 7.46 16.31
CA LYS A 141 -18.01 8.32 17.15
C LYS A 141 -17.54 8.47 18.60
N ILE A 142 -16.82 7.48 19.13
CA ILE A 142 -16.29 7.51 20.50
C ILE A 142 -15.00 8.34 20.54
N LEU A 143 -14.16 8.25 19.50
CA LEU A 143 -12.89 8.98 19.44
C LEU A 143 -13.05 10.48 19.15
N GLY A 144 -14.13 10.89 18.49
CA GLY A 144 -14.43 12.29 18.15
C GLY A 144 -14.31 12.57 16.66
#